data_AF-A0A2N1DVT2-F1
#
_entry.id   AF-A0A2N1DVT2-F1
#
_cell.length_a   1.000
_cell.length_b   1.000
_cell.length_c   1.000
_cell.angle_alpha   90.00
_cell.angle_beta   90.00
_cell.angle_gamma   90.00
#
_symmetry.space_group_name_H-M   'P 1'
#
loop_
_entity.id
_entity.type
_entity.pdbx_description
1 polymer ?
#
loop_
_entity_poly.entity_id
_entity_poly.type
_entity_poly.pdbx_seq_one_letter_code
_entity_poly.pdbx_strand_id
1 'polypeptide(L)'
;MEMVMNTGTGEVYRFDLAVEKISDVQIIIAAAETEDELGCVLRFHLMLESLLSFYLDEKCQGEVGRYAKPPRDFGQKLGMAAAFGIPVQIAAVIYQVNSMRNKLAHGHSPHLDKGDVQQLARLVNLMSAIDPKFTPLEKRYIELSVKRPGERLSFGKEGLRIDFVLACTAFWRTAFSTLTQDAALNKLRLIIEAEKGPASKP
;
A
#
# COMPACT_ATOMS: atom_id res chain seq x y z
N MET A 1 15.43 2.94 -6.62
CA MET A 1 15.71 4.34 -6.13
C MET A 1 16.79 4.28 -5.06
N GLU A 2 17.96 4.87 -5.29
CA GLU A 2 19.03 4.92 -4.28
C GLU A 2 18.61 5.81 -3.10
N MET A 3 18.72 5.30 -1.89
CA MET A 3 18.41 6.04 -0.68
C MET A 3 19.67 6.22 0.17
N VAL A 4 19.80 7.40 0.75
CA VAL A 4 20.93 7.78 1.62
C VAL A 4 20.40 7.97 3.03
N MET A 5 20.91 7.20 3.98
CA MET A 5 20.58 7.36 5.40
C MET A 5 21.83 7.78 6.18
N ASN A 6 21.69 8.81 7.03
CA ASN A 6 22.73 9.26 7.95
C ASN A 6 22.37 8.78 9.36
N THR A 7 23.29 8.08 10.01
CA THR A 7 23.13 7.69 11.42
C THR A 7 23.46 8.88 12.33
N GLY A 8 22.96 8.89 13.56
CA GLY A 8 23.35 9.91 14.55
C GLY A 8 24.85 9.92 14.88
N THR A 9 25.61 8.92 14.41
CA THR A 9 27.06 8.76 14.54
C THR A 9 27.85 9.26 13.32
N GLY A 10 27.18 9.75 12.27
CA GLY A 10 27.82 10.31 11.06
C GLY A 10 28.13 9.30 9.96
N GLU A 11 27.70 8.04 10.09
CA GLU A 11 27.86 7.02 9.06
C GLU A 11 26.77 7.18 7.99
N VAL A 12 27.17 7.05 6.72
CA VAL A 12 26.28 7.22 5.57
C VAL A 12 26.10 5.88 4.88
N TYR A 13 24.87 5.37 4.92
CA TYR A 13 24.50 4.12 4.26
C TYR A 13 23.75 4.39 2.95
N ARG A 14 24.14 3.67 1.90
CA ARG A 14 23.54 3.74 0.57
C ARG A 14 23.02 2.38 0.17
N PHE A 15 21.74 2.30 -0.19
CA PHE A 15 21.13 1.07 -0.67
C PHE A 15 19.92 1.35 -1.56
N ASP A 16 19.62 0.42 -2.45
CA ASP A 16 18.42 0.48 -3.28
C ASP A 16 17.26 -0.21 -2.58
N LEU A 17 16.13 0.49 -2.48
CA LEU A 17 14.88 -0.07 -1.94
C LEU A 17 14.06 -0.83 -2.99
N ALA A 18 14.39 -0.73 -4.28
CA ALA A 18 13.56 -1.27 -5.37
C ALA A 18 12.10 -0.74 -5.39
N VAL A 19 11.90 0.53 -4.97
CA VAL A 19 10.57 1.18 -4.92
C VAL A 19 9.89 1.29 -6.28
N GLU A 20 10.65 1.19 -7.37
CA GLU A 20 10.10 1.19 -8.74
C GLU A 20 9.09 0.07 -8.97
N LYS A 21 9.18 -1.04 -8.21
CA LYS A 21 8.18 -2.12 -8.23
C LYS A 21 6.80 -1.68 -7.75
N ILE A 22 6.71 -0.58 -7.01
CA ILE A 22 5.50 -0.09 -6.35
C ILE A 22 5.26 1.40 -6.60
N SER A 23 5.91 2.03 -7.58
CA SER A 23 5.76 3.46 -7.85
C SER A 23 5.07 3.77 -9.18
N ASP A 24 4.37 2.80 -9.79
CA ASP A 24 3.69 3.03 -11.06
C ASP A 24 2.44 3.89 -10.88
N VAL A 25 2.63 5.21 -10.98
CA VAL A 25 1.59 6.23 -10.88
C VAL A 25 0.58 6.12 -12.03
N GLN A 26 0.94 5.52 -13.18
CA GLN A 26 0.01 5.35 -14.30
C GLN A 26 -1.17 4.44 -13.93
N ILE A 27 -0.96 3.49 -13.02
CA ILE A 27 -2.04 2.62 -12.55
C ILE A 27 -3.06 3.42 -11.74
N ILE A 28 -2.62 4.37 -10.90
CA ILE A 28 -3.50 5.24 -10.11
C ILE A 28 -4.30 6.16 -11.03
N ILE A 29 -3.63 6.79 -12.00
CA ILE A 29 -4.28 7.68 -12.97
C ILE A 29 -5.33 6.90 -13.76
N ALA A 30 -4.96 5.75 -14.31
CA ALA A 30 -5.89 4.93 -15.09
C ALA A 30 -7.06 4.38 -14.26
N ALA A 31 -6.83 4.08 -12.96
CA ALA A 31 -7.90 3.71 -12.04
C ALA A 31 -8.83 4.89 -11.71
N ALA A 32 -8.30 6.11 -11.60
CA ALA A 32 -9.09 7.32 -11.37
C ALA A 32 -9.93 7.72 -12.59
N GLU A 33 -9.40 7.47 -13.80
CA GLU A 33 -10.02 7.90 -15.04
C GLU A 33 -10.97 6.85 -15.65
N THR A 34 -10.84 5.56 -15.34
CA THR A 34 -11.77 4.55 -15.89
C THR A 34 -13.21 4.74 -15.39
N GLU A 35 -14.21 4.60 -16.27
CA GLU A 35 -15.63 4.59 -15.89
C GLU A 35 -16.12 3.20 -15.44
N ASP A 36 -15.34 2.16 -15.74
CA ASP A 36 -15.59 0.80 -15.30
C ASP A 36 -15.18 0.62 -13.83
N GLU A 37 -16.17 0.40 -12.96
CA GLU A 37 -15.98 0.19 -11.52
C GLU A 37 -15.21 -1.09 -11.21
N LEU A 38 -15.46 -2.19 -11.94
CA LEU A 38 -14.71 -3.44 -11.79
C LEU A 38 -13.25 -3.22 -12.20
N GLY A 39 -13.02 -2.59 -13.34
CA GLY A 39 -11.69 -2.22 -13.80
C GLY A 39 -10.94 -1.30 -12.82
N CYS A 40 -11.64 -0.36 -12.19
CA CYS A 40 -11.10 0.52 -11.15
C CYS A 40 -10.62 -0.29 -9.93
N VAL A 41 -11.49 -1.15 -9.37
CA VAL A 41 -11.17 -1.97 -8.21
C VAL A 41 -10.05 -2.96 -8.51
N LEU A 42 -10.06 -3.58 -9.71
CA LEU A 42 -9.02 -4.53 -10.11
C LEU A 42 -7.64 -3.88 -10.21
N ARG A 43 -7.53 -2.69 -10.79
CA ARG A 43 -6.25 -1.95 -10.87
C ARG A 43 -5.69 -1.66 -9.48
N PHE A 44 -6.53 -1.18 -8.55
CA PHE A 44 -6.09 -0.97 -7.17
C PHE A 44 -5.72 -2.28 -6.49
N HIS A 45 -6.48 -3.36 -6.67
CA HIS A 45 -6.13 -4.68 -6.13
C HIS A 45 -4.73 -5.15 -6.59
N LEU A 46 -4.40 -4.99 -7.88
CA LEU A 46 -3.07 -5.32 -8.41
C LEU A 46 -1.97 -4.46 -7.77
N MET A 47 -2.23 -3.18 -7.53
CA MET A 47 -1.28 -2.32 -6.81
C MET A 47 -1.04 -2.81 -5.38
N LEU A 48 -2.08 -3.24 -4.68
CA LEU A 48 -1.97 -3.80 -3.33
C LEU A 48 -1.18 -5.11 -3.34
N GLU A 49 -1.35 -5.93 -4.38
CA GLU A 49 -0.56 -7.15 -4.55
C GLU A 49 0.93 -6.84 -4.74
N SER A 50 1.27 -5.83 -5.56
CA SER A 50 2.64 -5.35 -5.70
C SER A 50 3.20 -4.82 -4.37
N LEU A 51 2.39 -4.09 -3.60
CA LEU A 51 2.78 -3.57 -2.29
C LEU A 51 3.06 -4.69 -1.28
N LEU A 52 2.21 -5.73 -1.23
CA LEU A 52 2.43 -6.91 -0.40
C LEU A 52 3.69 -7.67 -0.84
N SER A 53 3.89 -7.81 -2.14
CA SER A 53 5.07 -8.50 -2.68
C SER A 53 6.35 -7.75 -2.32
N PHE A 54 6.36 -6.43 -2.45
CA PHE A 54 7.46 -5.57 -1.99
C PHE A 54 7.76 -5.77 -0.49
N TYR A 55 6.74 -5.70 0.36
CA TYR A 55 6.93 -5.87 1.80
C TYR A 55 7.52 -7.25 2.15
N LEU A 56 6.99 -8.32 1.53
CA LEU A 56 7.44 -9.68 1.78
C LEU A 56 8.82 -9.98 1.18
N ASP A 57 9.15 -9.40 0.03
CA ASP A 57 10.50 -9.49 -0.56
C ASP A 57 11.55 -8.92 0.38
N GLU A 58 11.20 -7.90 1.17
CA GLU A 58 12.07 -7.27 2.15
C GLU A 58 12.14 -8.05 3.47
N LYS A 59 11.01 -8.59 3.96
CA LYS A 59 10.98 -9.39 5.19
C LYS A 59 11.54 -10.81 5.02
N CYS A 60 11.44 -11.39 3.83
CA CYS A 60 11.94 -12.74 3.52
C CYS A 60 13.40 -12.74 3.04
N GLN A 61 14.26 -11.90 3.61
CA GLN A 61 15.70 -11.86 3.30
C GLN A 61 16.54 -12.46 4.43
N GLY A 62 17.85 -12.59 4.20
CA GLY A 62 18.79 -13.11 5.19
C GLY A 62 18.47 -14.53 5.65
N GLU A 63 18.58 -14.79 6.95
CA GLU A 63 18.30 -16.09 7.54
C GLU A 63 16.82 -16.47 7.45
N VAL A 64 15.90 -15.50 7.58
CA VAL A 64 14.45 -15.71 7.47
C VAL A 64 14.10 -16.27 6.09
N GLY A 65 14.72 -15.74 5.04
CA GLY A 65 14.51 -16.17 3.66
C GLY A 65 14.88 -17.62 3.36
N ARG A 66 15.58 -18.32 4.26
CA ARG A 66 15.86 -19.77 4.15
C ARG A 66 14.64 -20.63 4.45
N TYR A 67 13.74 -20.14 5.29
CA TYR A 67 12.59 -20.89 5.80
C TYR A 67 11.25 -20.30 5.34
N ALA A 68 11.23 -19.01 5.02
CA ALA A 68 10.03 -18.29 4.63
C ALA A 68 10.20 -17.74 3.21
N LYS A 69 9.30 -18.13 2.30
CA LYS A 69 9.22 -17.60 0.94
C LYS A 69 7.89 -16.88 0.72
N PRO A 70 7.88 -15.73 0.01
CA PRO A 70 6.63 -15.06 -0.32
C PRO A 70 5.69 -15.99 -1.09
N PRO A 71 4.43 -16.17 -0.65
CA PRO A 71 3.46 -16.99 -1.36
C PRO A 71 3.00 -16.30 -2.65
N ARG A 72 2.41 -17.08 -3.57
CA ARG A 72 1.86 -16.56 -4.82
C ARG A 72 0.46 -15.98 -4.64
N ASP A 73 -0.38 -16.62 -3.83
CA ASP A 73 -1.78 -16.21 -3.63
C ASP A 73 -1.90 -14.91 -2.81
N PHE A 74 -2.83 -14.04 -3.20
CA PHE A 74 -3.04 -12.74 -2.55
C PHE A 74 -3.41 -12.89 -1.08
N GLY A 75 -4.33 -13.80 -0.75
CA GLY A 75 -4.79 -14.01 0.63
C GLY A 75 -3.66 -14.49 1.52
N GLN A 76 -2.85 -15.42 1.02
CA GLN A 76 -1.66 -15.89 1.71
C GLN A 76 -0.60 -14.78 1.88
N LYS A 77 -0.39 -13.92 0.87
CA LYS A 77 0.53 -12.77 0.98
C LYS A 77 0.08 -11.84 2.10
N LEU A 78 -1.20 -11.49 2.15
CA LEU A 78 -1.75 -10.63 3.20
C LEU A 78 -1.60 -11.27 4.59
N GLY A 79 -1.92 -12.56 4.72
CA GLY A 79 -1.78 -13.29 6.00
C GLY A 79 -0.33 -13.32 6.49
N MET A 80 0.62 -13.58 5.58
CA MET A 80 2.04 -13.58 5.90
C MET A 80 2.56 -12.18 6.23
N ALA A 81 2.12 -11.14 5.50
CA ALA A 81 2.49 -9.76 5.79
C ALA A 81 2.00 -9.30 7.17
N ALA A 82 0.78 -9.70 7.55
CA ALA A 82 0.25 -9.51 8.89
C ALA A 82 1.09 -10.23 9.96
N ALA A 83 1.49 -11.48 9.71
CA ALA A 83 2.37 -12.22 10.61
C ALA A 83 3.76 -11.56 10.78
N PHE A 84 4.27 -10.91 9.74
CA PHE A 84 5.50 -10.12 9.79
C PHE A 84 5.31 -8.71 10.36
N GLY A 85 4.12 -8.34 10.80
CA GLY A 85 3.88 -7.08 11.52
C GLY A 85 3.59 -5.88 10.63
N ILE A 86 3.04 -6.06 9.42
CA ILE A 86 2.50 -4.91 8.68
C ILE A 86 1.43 -4.22 9.56
N PRO A 87 1.37 -2.88 9.62
CA PRO A 87 0.38 -2.19 10.44
C PRO A 87 -1.05 -2.67 10.17
N VAL A 88 -1.81 -2.92 11.23
CA VAL A 88 -3.16 -3.50 11.12
C VAL A 88 -4.11 -2.62 10.31
N GLN A 89 -3.94 -1.30 10.36
CA GLN A 89 -4.71 -0.34 9.56
C GLN A 89 -4.45 -0.54 8.07
N ILE A 90 -3.20 -0.83 7.68
CA ILE A 90 -2.84 -1.15 6.30
C ILE A 90 -3.46 -2.50 5.90
N ALA A 91 -3.29 -3.54 6.72
CA ALA A 91 -3.84 -4.87 6.45
C ALA A 91 -5.37 -4.85 6.27
N ALA A 92 -6.07 -4.08 7.12
CA ALA A 92 -7.53 -3.98 7.08
C ALA A 92 -8.04 -3.33 5.78
N VAL A 93 -7.38 -2.27 5.31
CA VAL A 93 -7.73 -1.64 4.01
C VAL A 93 -7.47 -2.62 2.86
N ILE A 94 -6.32 -3.30 2.87
CA ILE A 94 -5.98 -4.28 1.83
C ILE A 94 -7.03 -5.41 1.77
N TYR A 95 -7.41 -5.92 2.94
CA TYR A 95 -8.45 -6.93 3.07
C TYR A 95 -9.79 -6.45 2.51
N GLN A 96 -10.21 -5.22 2.84
CA GLN A 96 -11.48 -4.66 2.36
C GLN A 96 -11.51 -4.53 0.84
N VAL A 97 -10.43 -4.02 0.21
CA VAL A 97 -10.36 -3.92 -1.25
C VAL A 97 -10.41 -5.30 -1.91
N ASN A 98 -9.75 -6.31 -1.32
CA ASN A 98 -9.84 -7.69 -1.83
C ASN A 98 -11.26 -8.26 -1.70
N SER A 99 -11.95 -7.99 -0.60
CA SER A 99 -13.36 -8.37 -0.42
C SER A 99 -14.25 -7.73 -1.49
N MET A 100 -14.10 -6.42 -1.72
CA MET A 100 -14.81 -5.69 -2.77
C MET A 100 -14.55 -6.29 -4.16
N ARG A 101 -13.29 -6.58 -4.48
CA ARG A 101 -12.90 -7.22 -5.75
C ARG A 101 -13.57 -8.58 -5.92
N ASN A 102 -13.59 -9.42 -4.88
CA ASN A 102 -14.19 -10.75 -4.95
C ASN A 102 -15.71 -10.67 -5.13
N LYS A 103 -16.37 -9.72 -4.45
CA LYS A 103 -17.80 -9.46 -4.62
C LYS A 103 -18.13 -9.00 -6.05
N LEU A 104 -17.33 -8.10 -6.63
CA LEU A 104 -17.54 -7.65 -8.01
C LEU A 104 -17.26 -8.76 -9.04
N ALA A 105 -16.28 -9.63 -8.79
CA ALA A 105 -15.92 -10.72 -9.70
C ALA A 105 -16.91 -11.90 -9.69
N HIS A 106 -17.58 -12.15 -8.55
CA HIS A 106 -18.53 -13.26 -8.38
C HIS A 106 -19.99 -12.82 -8.30
N GLY A 107 -20.23 -11.51 -8.14
CA GLY A 107 -21.56 -10.94 -7.99
C GLY A 107 -22.30 -10.83 -9.31
N HIS A 108 -23.63 -10.81 -9.22
CA HIS A 108 -24.51 -10.58 -10.37
C HIS A 108 -24.65 -9.08 -10.70
N SER A 109 -24.04 -8.19 -9.91
CA SER A 109 -24.04 -6.75 -10.13
C SER A 109 -22.61 -6.27 -10.42
N PRO A 110 -22.38 -5.57 -11.54
CA PRO A 110 -21.08 -5.00 -11.87
C PRO A 110 -20.76 -3.73 -11.08
N HIS A 111 -21.59 -3.36 -10.09
CA HIS A 111 -21.53 -2.08 -9.42
C HIS A 111 -20.97 -2.15 -7.99
N LEU A 112 -20.30 -1.08 -7.59
CA LEU A 112 -19.84 -0.87 -6.22
C LEU A 112 -21.01 -0.82 -5.24
N ASP A 113 -20.88 -1.57 -4.14
CA ASP A 113 -21.81 -1.47 -3.02
C ASP A 113 -21.48 -0.26 -2.14
N LYS A 114 -22.53 0.48 -1.76
CA LYS A 114 -22.39 1.68 -0.92
C LYS A 114 -21.83 1.34 0.47
N GLY A 115 -22.28 0.23 1.07
CA GLY A 115 -21.81 -0.21 2.38
C GLY A 115 -20.32 -0.57 2.36
N ASP A 116 -19.87 -1.23 1.29
CA ASP A 116 -18.46 -1.56 1.10
C ASP A 116 -17.57 -0.32 0.95
N VAL A 117 -18.01 0.69 0.19
CA VAL A 117 -17.26 1.96 0.03
C VAL A 117 -17.25 2.75 1.35
N GLN A 118 -18.34 2.78 2.11
CA GLN A 118 -18.38 3.40 3.43
C GLN A 118 -17.46 2.69 4.42
N GLN A 119 -17.44 1.35 4.41
CA GLN A 119 -16.55 0.56 5.23
C GLN A 119 -15.08 0.78 4.86
N LEU A 120 -14.76 0.85 3.57
CA LEU A 120 -13.43 1.23 3.10
C LEU A 120 -13.04 2.61 3.63
N ALA A 121 -13.91 3.62 3.48
CA ALA A 121 -13.64 4.98 3.94
C ALA A 121 -13.36 5.04 5.45
N ARG A 122 -14.15 4.32 6.25
CA ARG A 122 -13.94 4.20 7.70
C ARG A 122 -12.55 3.64 8.01
N LEU A 123 -12.13 2.57 7.34
CA LEU A 123 -10.81 1.96 7.54
C LEU A 123 -9.67 2.89 7.11
N VAL A 124 -9.83 3.59 5.99
CA VAL A 124 -8.83 4.55 5.50
C VAL A 124 -8.67 5.72 6.46
N ASN A 125 -9.73 6.21 7.11
CA ASN A 125 -9.62 7.26 8.12
C ASN A 125 -8.83 6.82 9.38
N LEU A 126 -8.76 5.51 9.66
CA LEU A 126 -7.92 4.98 10.75
C LEU A 126 -6.42 5.07 10.46
N MET A 127 -6.02 5.42 9.23
CA MET A 127 -4.62 5.68 8.87
C MET A 127 -4.02 6.87 9.64
N SER A 128 -4.85 7.70 10.28
CA SER A 128 -4.43 8.72 11.25
C SER A 128 -3.67 8.14 12.46
N ALA A 129 -3.84 6.85 12.76
CA ALA A 129 -3.03 6.16 13.77
C ALA A 129 -1.58 5.90 13.32
N ILE A 130 -1.31 5.95 12.01
CA ILE A 130 0.02 5.76 11.41
C ILE A 130 0.65 7.12 11.07
N ASP A 131 -0.12 8.01 10.44
CA ASP A 131 0.30 9.37 10.11
C ASP A 131 -0.58 10.39 10.86
N PRO A 132 -0.07 11.05 11.92
CA PRO A 132 -0.82 12.10 12.63
C PRO A 132 -1.24 13.29 11.76
N LYS A 133 -0.60 13.48 10.60
CA LYS A 133 -0.95 14.53 9.62
C LYS A 133 -1.95 14.04 8.57
N PHE A 134 -2.49 12.83 8.73
CA PHE A 134 -3.47 12.27 7.81
C PHE A 134 -4.73 13.13 7.75
N THR A 135 -5.03 13.66 6.57
CA THR A 135 -6.30 14.37 6.31
C THR A 135 -7.45 13.36 6.19
N PRO A 136 -8.56 13.49 6.94
CA PRO A 136 -9.75 12.65 6.78
C PRO A 136 -10.33 12.73 5.36
N LEU A 137 -10.95 11.65 4.88
CA LEU A 137 -11.49 11.54 3.53
C LEU A 137 -12.55 12.60 3.21
N GLU A 138 -13.37 12.96 4.20
CA GLU A 138 -14.45 13.94 4.08
C GLU A 138 -13.92 15.35 3.74
N LYS A 139 -12.61 15.58 3.91
CA LYS A 139 -11.92 16.83 3.57
C LYS A 139 -11.11 16.73 2.27
N ARG A 140 -11.20 15.62 1.54
CA ARG A 140 -10.40 15.36 0.33
C ARG A 140 -11.19 15.55 -0.94
N TYR A 141 -10.46 15.90 -1.99
CA TYR A 141 -10.93 16.01 -3.37
C TYR A 141 -9.82 15.55 -4.34
N ILE A 142 -10.21 15.21 -5.56
CA ILE A 142 -9.31 14.98 -6.69
C ILE A 142 -9.64 15.93 -7.84
N GLU A 143 -8.65 16.21 -8.67
CA GLU A 143 -8.81 16.90 -9.95
C GLU A 143 -8.35 15.94 -11.05
N LEU A 144 -9.23 15.59 -11.99
CA LEU A 144 -8.90 14.65 -13.07
C LEU A 144 -8.38 15.42 -14.28
N SER A 145 -7.06 15.49 -14.42
CA SER A 145 -6.39 16.37 -15.39
C SER A 145 -6.76 16.09 -16.85
N VAL A 146 -7.17 14.87 -17.22
CA VAL A 146 -7.52 14.51 -18.61
C VAL A 146 -9.04 14.52 -18.82
N LYS A 147 -9.81 13.82 -17.97
CA LYS A 147 -11.25 13.66 -18.18
C LYS A 147 -12.11 14.86 -17.75
N ARG A 148 -11.72 15.58 -16.70
CA ARG A 148 -12.47 16.72 -16.14
C ARG A 148 -11.50 17.80 -15.65
N PRO A 149 -10.76 18.45 -16.57
CA PRO A 149 -9.72 19.41 -16.20
C PRO A 149 -10.32 20.59 -15.42
N GLY A 150 -9.74 20.90 -14.26
CA GLY A 150 -10.15 22.02 -13.40
C GLY A 150 -11.34 21.76 -12.48
N GLU A 151 -11.97 20.58 -12.53
CA GLU A 151 -13.09 20.22 -11.65
C GLU A 151 -12.59 19.53 -10.37
N ARG A 152 -13.06 20.01 -9.21
CA ARG A 152 -12.76 19.41 -7.90
C ARG A 152 -13.83 18.42 -7.49
N LEU A 153 -13.53 17.14 -7.69
CA LEU A 153 -14.39 16.03 -7.31
C LEU A 153 -14.18 15.69 -5.84
N SER A 154 -15.17 16.00 -5.00
CA SER A 154 -15.07 15.85 -3.53
C SER A 154 -15.66 14.54 -3.04
N PHE A 155 -15.10 14.01 -1.96
CA PHE A 155 -15.62 12.80 -1.32
C PHE A 155 -17.09 12.98 -0.89
N GLY A 156 -17.92 11.97 -1.17
CA GLY A 156 -19.34 11.89 -0.84
C GLY A 156 -20.27 12.66 -1.79
N LYS A 157 -19.75 13.30 -2.84
CA LYS A 157 -20.56 14.14 -3.76
C LYS A 157 -20.72 13.56 -5.17
N GLU A 158 -19.70 12.87 -5.67
CA GLU A 158 -19.59 12.55 -7.10
C GLU A 158 -19.95 11.10 -7.44
N GLY A 159 -20.19 10.26 -6.44
CA GLY A 159 -20.56 8.85 -6.58
C GLY A 159 -19.53 7.86 -6.04
N LEU A 160 -19.95 6.60 -5.90
CA LEU A 160 -19.20 5.55 -5.20
C LEU A 160 -17.82 5.28 -5.79
N ARG A 161 -17.69 5.32 -7.12
CA ARG A 161 -16.40 5.18 -7.80
C ARG A 161 -15.40 6.26 -7.40
N ILE A 162 -15.82 7.53 -7.36
CA ILE A 162 -14.93 8.64 -7.00
C ILE A 162 -14.54 8.54 -5.52
N ASP A 163 -15.48 8.17 -4.66
CA ASP A 163 -15.22 7.93 -3.24
C ASP A 163 -14.22 6.80 -3.02
N PHE A 164 -14.35 5.71 -3.78
CA PHE A 164 -13.39 4.62 -3.80
C PHE A 164 -11.99 5.08 -4.24
N VAL A 165 -11.88 5.84 -5.34
CA VAL A 165 -10.61 6.36 -5.84
C VAL A 165 -9.95 7.29 -4.81
N LEU A 166 -10.72 8.19 -4.20
CA LEU A 166 -10.24 9.08 -3.14
C LEU A 166 -9.72 8.31 -1.93
N ALA A 167 -10.47 7.28 -1.49
CA ALA A 167 -10.09 6.40 -0.39
C ALA A 167 -8.78 5.67 -0.69
N CYS A 168 -8.69 5.00 -1.83
CA CYS A 168 -7.50 4.25 -2.22
C CYS A 168 -6.28 5.15 -2.42
N THR A 169 -6.44 6.35 -2.97
CA THR A 169 -5.34 7.32 -3.16
C THR A 169 -4.82 7.84 -1.82
N ALA A 170 -5.71 8.18 -0.88
CA ALA A 170 -5.33 8.62 0.46
C ALA A 170 -4.61 7.51 1.24
N PHE A 171 -5.12 6.28 1.15
CA PHE A 171 -4.48 5.09 1.69
C PHE A 171 -3.08 4.90 1.09
N TRP A 172 -2.96 4.91 -0.24
CA TRP A 172 -1.73 4.58 -0.95
C TRP A 172 -0.57 5.46 -0.51
N ARG A 173 -0.80 6.78 -0.41
CA ARG A 173 0.22 7.73 0.06
C ARG A 173 0.79 7.33 1.43
N THR A 174 -0.08 6.98 2.36
CA THR A 174 0.32 6.66 3.74
C THR A 174 0.98 5.30 3.82
N ALA A 175 0.40 4.29 3.15
CA ALA A 175 0.94 2.94 3.12
C ALA A 175 2.31 2.90 2.42
N PHE A 176 2.44 3.54 1.26
CA PHE A 176 3.70 3.65 0.53
C PHE A 176 4.80 4.27 1.40
N SER A 177 4.54 5.44 2.01
CA SER A 177 5.51 6.10 2.89
C SER A 177 5.91 5.22 4.09
N THR A 178 4.95 4.52 4.69
CA THR A 178 5.20 3.70 5.89
C THR A 178 6.04 2.46 5.55
N LEU A 179 5.68 1.74 4.49
CA LEU A 179 6.36 0.49 4.14
C LEU A 179 7.72 0.72 3.50
N THR A 180 7.91 1.85 2.81
CA THR A 180 9.26 2.24 2.33
C THR A 180 10.19 2.61 3.48
N GLN A 181 9.69 3.28 4.52
CA GLN A 181 10.46 3.55 5.74
C GLN A 181 10.80 2.27 6.51
N ASP A 182 9.85 1.35 6.65
CA ASP A 182 10.12 0.05 7.29
C ASP A 182 11.16 -0.76 6.51
N ALA A 183 11.04 -0.83 5.18
CA ALA A 183 12.04 -1.46 4.33
C ALA A 183 13.42 -0.80 4.47
N ALA A 184 13.47 0.53 4.58
CA ALA A 184 14.70 1.28 4.81
C ALA A 184 15.42 0.84 6.08
N LEU A 185 14.68 0.80 7.18
CA LEU A 185 15.19 0.41 8.49
C LEU A 185 15.62 -1.06 8.50
N ASN A 186 14.87 -1.93 7.83
CA ASN A 186 15.23 -3.35 7.72
C ASN A 186 16.53 -3.56 6.95
N LYS A 187 16.73 -2.89 5.81
CA LYS A 187 17.99 -2.98 5.05
C LYS A 187 19.17 -2.44 5.84
N LEU A 188 19.00 -1.28 6.47
CA LEU A 188 20.03 -0.70 7.32
C LEU A 188 20.44 -1.67 8.44
N ARG A 189 19.46 -2.29 9.10
CA ARG A 189 19.71 -3.30 10.14
C ARG A 189 20.52 -4.48 9.60
N LEU A 190 20.14 -5.03 8.45
CA LEU A 190 20.85 -6.16 7.83
C LEU A 190 22.29 -5.82 7.46
N ILE A 191 22.54 -4.60 6.98
CA ILE A 191 23.91 -4.12 6.68
C ILE A 191 24.74 -4.05 7.96
N ILE A 192 24.20 -3.44 9.03
CA ILE A 192 24.88 -3.33 10.32
C ILE A 192 25.16 -4.72 10.93
N GLU A 193 24.21 -5.66 10.81
CA GLU A 193 24.40 -7.05 11.27
C GLU A 193 25.50 -7.77 10.47
N ALA A 194 25.59 -7.54 9.16
CA ALA A 194 26.65 -8.09 8.32
C ALA A 194 28.04 -7.51 8.65
N GLU A 195 28.13 -6.20 8.94
CA GLU A 195 29.37 -5.51 9.30
C GLU A 195 29.94 -5.97 10.65
N LYS A 196 29.07 -6.37 11.59
CA LYS A 196 29.49 -6.87 12.92
C LYS A 196 30.16 -8.25 12.88
N GLY A 197 30.11 -8.96 11.75
CA GLY A 197 30.62 -10.32 11.60
C GLY A 197 29.90 -11.33 12.51
N PRO A 198 30.12 -12.65 12.34
CA PRO A 198 29.65 -13.61 13.34
C PRO A 198 30.36 -13.27 14.64
N ALA A 199 29.60 -12.90 15.68
CA ALA A 199 30.13 -12.79 17.03
C ALA A 199 30.98 -14.05 17.27
N SER A 200 32.27 -13.84 17.53
CA SER A 200 33.21 -14.90 17.88
C SER A 200 32.50 -15.82 18.88
N LYS A 201 32.20 -17.05 18.44
CA LYS A 201 31.57 -18.05 19.30
C LYS A 201 32.43 -18.17 20.57
N PRO A 202 31.82 -18.15 21.77
CA PRO A 202 32.55 -18.53 22.98
C PRO A 202 33.04 -19.97 22.89
#